data_AF-A0A8I0S8L0-F1
#
_entry.id   AF-A0A8I0S8L0-F1
#
_cell.length_a   1.000
_cell.length_b   1.000
_cell.length_c   1.000
_cell.angle_alpha   90.00
_cell.angle_beta   90.00
_cell.angle_gamma   90.00
#
_symmetry.space_group_name_H-M   'P 1'
#
loop_
_entity.id
_entity.type
_entity.pdbx_description
1 polymer ?
#
loop_
_entity_poly.entity_id
_entity_poly.type
_entity_poly.pdbx_seq_one_letter_code
_entity_poly.pdbx_strand_id
1 'polypeptide(L)' 'MKVLFVANGKIFTDEEMNYLNKKQLNGVKRMASSSFMFDVSESASVLADLQNYCHGQYISYNLYYFNEEPVMFSSP' A
#
# COMPACT_ATOMS: atom_id res chain seq x y z
N MET A 1 -6.75 -11.36 4.45
CA MET A 1 -5.45 -11.61 3.77
C MET A 1 -4.73 -10.29 3.72
N LYS A 2 -3.49 -10.23 4.20
CA LYS A 2 -2.71 -8.98 4.16
C LYS A 2 -1.83 -8.96 2.91
N VAL A 3 -1.63 -7.77 2.35
CA VAL A 3 -0.73 -7.54 1.22
C VAL A 3 0.17 -6.36 1.53
N LEU A 4 1.48 -6.58 1.48
CA LEU A 4 2.45 -5.50 1.52
C LEU A 4 2.74 -5.05 0.08
N PHE A 5 2.40 -3.81 -0.20
CA PHE A 5 2.79 -3.09 -1.40
C PHE A 5 4.10 -2.35 -1.16
N VAL A 6 5.07 -2.51 -2.05
CA VAL A 6 6.34 -1.77 -2.02
C VAL A 6 6.60 -1.15 -3.38
N ALA A 7 6.57 0.18 -3.48
CA ALA A 7 6.99 0.86 -4.70
C ALA A 7 8.52 0.97 -4.78
N ASN A 8 9.05 0.72 -5.97
CA ASN A 8 10.47 0.86 -6.24
C ASN A 8 10.74 2.31 -6.68
N GLY A 9 11.55 3.04 -5.91
CA GLY A 9 12.00 4.39 -6.28
C GLY A 9 10.94 5.50 -6.16
N LYS A 10 9.73 5.21 -5.66
CA LYS A 10 8.70 6.23 -5.37
C LYS A 10 8.48 6.37 -3.86
N ILE A 11 8.59 7.59 -3.38
CA ILE A 11 8.07 8.03 -2.08
C ILE A 11 6.70 8.66 -2.29
N PHE A 12 5.69 8.22 -1.55
CA PHE A 12 4.34 8.77 -1.59
C PHE A 12 4.14 9.83 -0.50
N THR A 13 3.68 11.01 -0.93
CA THR A 13 3.26 12.05 0.00
C THR A 13 1.95 11.66 0.69
N ASP A 14 1.59 12.36 1.76
CA ASP A 14 0.29 12.16 2.40
C ASP A 14 -0.86 12.58 1.48
N GLU A 15 -0.66 13.64 0.68
CA GLU A 15 -1.65 14.09 -0.32
C GLU A 15 -1.93 13.03 -1.38
N GLU A 16 -0.89 12.39 -1.93
CA GLU A 16 -1.05 11.31 -2.91
C GLU A 16 -1.82 10.13 -2.32
N MET A 17 -1.51 9.73 -1.09
CA MET A 17 -2.22 8.64 -0.43
C MET A 17 -3.64 9.00 -0.02
N ASN A 18 -3.90 10.26 0.34
CA ASN A 18 -5.26 10.74 0.57
C ASN A 18 -6.07 10.78 -0.73
N TYR A 19 -5.43 11.09 -1.86
CA TYR A 19 -6.06 11.01 -3.17
C TYR A 19 -6.34 9.56 -3.60
N LEU A 20 -5.50 8.60 -3.23
CA LEU A 20 -5.73 7.19 -3.52
C LEU A 20 -6.75 6.57 -2.55
N ASN A 21 -6.74 6.98 -1.29
CA ASN A 21 -7.69 6.55 -0.27
C ASN A 21 -8.71 7.65 0.09
N LYS A 22 -9.39 8.24 -0.92
CA LYS A 22 -10.35 9.35 -0.71
C LYS A 22 -11.45 9.03 0.28
N LYS A 23 -11.87 7.77 0.32
CA LYS A 23 -12.93 7.27 1.21
C LYS A 23 -12.42 6.95 2.62
N GLN A 24 -11.12 7.13 2.87
CA GLN A 24 -10.45 6.78 4.13
C GLN A 24 -10.83 5.38 4.60
N LEU A 25 -10.77 4.42 3.67
CA LEU A 25 -11.07 3.03 3.98
C LEU A 25 -10.07 2.52 5.02
N ASN A 26 -10.60 1.76 5.97
CA ASN A 26 -9.81 1.01 6.94
C ASN A 26 -8.96 -0.05 6.24
N GLY A 27 -8.06 -0.68 6.98
CA GLY A 27 -7.22 -1.74 6.44
C GLY A 27 -6.02 -1.25 5.64
N VAL A 28 -5.80 0.06 5.49
CA VAL A 28 -4.58 0.63 4.88
C VAL A 28 -3.66 1.16 5.99
N LYS A 29 -2.43 0.63 6.06
CA LYS A 29 -1.40 1.07 7.00
C LYS A 29 -0.13 1.44 6.25
N ARG A 30 0.34 2.67 6.39
CA ARG A 30 1.65 3.10 5.89
C ARG A 30 2.74 2.44 6.74
N MET A 31 3.65 1.72 6.09
CA MET A 31 4.77 1.03 6.74
C MET A 31 6.06 1.85 6.62
N ALA A 32 6.26 2.45 5.45
CA ALA A 32 7.29 3.44 5.18
C ALA A 32 6.79 4.42 4.11
N SER A 33 7.61 5.39 3.74
CA SER A 33 7.30 6.38 2.71
C SER A 33 7.00 5.78 1.33
N SER A 34 7.48 4.57 1.04
CA SER A 34 7.28 3.84 -0.22
C SER A 34 6.48 2.53 -0.08
N SER A 35 6.00 2.20 1.13
CA SER A 35 5.37 0.90 1.38
C SER A 35 4.13 0.96 2.27
N PHE A 36 3.16 0.10 1.94
CA PHE A 36 1.83 0.10 2.52
C PHE A 36 1.35 -1.34 2.74
N MET A 37 0.85 -1.62 3.94
CA MET A 37 0.16 -2.86 4.24
C MET A 37 -1.34 -2.65 4.02
N PHE A 38 -1.95 -3.57 3.28
CA PHE A 38 -3.37 -3.59 2.98
C PHE A 38 -4.03 -4.82 3.59
N ASP A 39 -5.18 -4.65 4.22
CA ASP A 39 -6.13 -5.73 4.41
C ASP A 39 -7.07 -5.81 3.21
N VAL A 40 -6.93 -6.86 2.42
CA VAL A 40 -7.67 -6.99 1.15
C VAL A 40 -9.17 -7.10 1.39
N SER A 41 -9.64 -7.60 2.53
CA SER A 41 -11.09 -7.63 2.82
C SER A 41 -11.69 -6.24 3.03
N GLU A 42 -10.88 -5.25 3.40
CA GLU A 42 -11.35 -3.89 3.72
C GLU A 42 -10.94 -2.85 2.67
N SER A 43 -9.81 -3.08 1.99
CA SER A 43 -9.11 -2.04 1.22
C SER A 43 -8.67 -2.48 -0.18
N ALA A 44 -9.25 -3.57 -0.73
CA ALA A 44 -8.91 -4.06 -2.07
C ALA A 44 -9.03 -2.98 -3.18
N SER A 45 -10.02 -2.09 -3.10
CA SER A 45 -10.18 -1.01 -4.08
C SER A 45 -9.02 -0.01 -4.03
N VAL A 46 -8.53 0.32 -2.83
CA VAL A 46 -7.39 1.25 -2.68
C VAL A 46 -6.10 0.62 -3.23
N LEU A 47 -5.91 -0.70 -3.00
CA LEU A 47 -4.80 -1.42 -3.59
C LEU A 47 -4.85 -1.38 -5.13
N ALA A 48 -6.01 -1.63 -5.73
CA ALA A 48 -6.19 -1.55 -7.17
C ALA A 48 -5.94 -0.14 -7.72
N ASP A 49 -6.44 0.90 -7.05
CA ASP A 49 -6.20 2.30 -7.43
C ASP A 49 -4.71 2.66 -7.36
N LEU A 50 -4.01 2.20 -6.33
CA LEU A 50 -2.56 2.39 -6.19
C LEU A 50 -1.77 1.67 -7.29
N GLN A 51 -2.17 0.45 -7.65
CA GLN A 51 -1.56 -0.29 -8.77
C GLN A 51 -1.77 0.45 -10.10
N ASN A 52 -2.98 0.95 -10.35
CA ASN A 52 -3.30 1.73 -11.55
C ASN A 52 -2.52 3.04 -11.61
N TYR A 53 -2.42 3.76 -10.48
CA TYR A 53 -1.60 4.96 -10.36
C TYR A 53 -0.14 4.68 -10.70
N CYS A 54 0.44 3.62 -10.14
CA CYS A 54 1.83 3.25 -10.40
C CYS A 54 2.04 2.87 -11.87
N HIS A 55 1.11 2.12 -12.46
CA HIS A 55 1.13 1.77 -13.87
C HIS A 55 1.14 3.01 -14.77
N GLY A 56 0.25 3.99 -14.51
CA GLY A 56 0.16 5.24 -15.27
C GLY A 56 1.42 6.12 -15.18
N GLN A 57 2.26 5.91 -14.16
CA GLN A 57 3.51 6.65 -13.93
C GLN A 57 4.76 5.80 -14.23
N TYR A 58 4.61 4.60 -14.79
CA TYR A 58 5.71 3.65 -15.02
C TYR A 58 6.53 3.31 -13.76
N ILE A 59 5.89 3.36 -12.59
CA ILE A 59 6.51 3.00 -11.32
C ILE A 59 6.38 1.49 -11.13
N SER A 60 7.52 0.80 -11.03
CA SER A 60 7.52 -0.61 -10.67
C SER A 60 7.25 -0.80 -9.18
N TYR A 61 6.58 -1.90 -8.82
CA TYR A 61 6.27 -2.24 -7.44
C TYR A 61 6.30 -3.76 -7.24
N ASN A 62 6.44 -4.17 -5.99
CA ASN A 62 6.34 -5.56 -5.55
C ASN A 62 5.14 -5.73 -4.63
N LEU A 63 4.46 -6.88 -4.74
CA LEU A 63 3.40 -7.29 -3.84
C LEU A 63 3.82 -8.54 -3.08
N TYR A 64 3.71 -8.49 -1.76
CA TYR A 64 3.94 -9.64 -0.89
C TYR A 64 2.62 -10.02 -0.24
N TYR A 65 2.16 -11.24 -0.48
CA TYR A 65 0.90 -11.75 0.03
C TYR A 65 1.15 -12.58 1.29
N PHE A 66 0.39 -12.30 2.35
CA PHE A 66 0.47 -13.01 3.62
C PHE A 66 -0.86 -13.71 3.92
N ASN A 67 -0.78 -15.03 4.08
CA ASN A 67 -1.92 -15.87 4.47
C ASN A 67 -2.27 -15.71 5.96
N GLU A 68 -1.28 -15.34 6.77
CA GLU A 68 -1.41 -15.06 8.20
C GLU A 68 -1.03 -13.61 8.48
N GLU A 69 -1.34 -13.11 9.68
CA GLU A 69 -0.93 -11.75 10.08
C GLU A 69 0.60 -11.68 10.19
N PRO A 70 1.28 -10.80 9.43
CA PRO A 70 2.74 -10.75 9.44
C PRO A 70 3.27 -10.21 10.76
N VAL A 71 4.32 -10.85 11.29
CA VAL A 71 5.05 -10.34 12.46
C VAL A 71 5.89 -9.14 12.05
N MET A 72 5.63 -8.00 12.68
CA MET A 72 6.34 -6.75 12.42
C MET A 72 7.36 -6.49 13.53
N PHE A 73 8.62 -6.33 13.14
CA PHE A 73 9.68 -5.82 14.01
C PHE A 73 10.12 -4.44 13.53
N SER A 74 10.21 -3.49 14.46
CA SER A 74 10.65 -2.11 14.18
C SER A 74 11.77 -1.72 15.14
N SER A 75 12.81 -1.07 14.61
CA SER A 75 13.90 -0.43 15.37
C SER A 75 13.90 1.08 15.10
N PRO A 76 14.29 1.92 16.08
CA PRO A 76 14.61 3.32 15.85
C PRO A 76 15.73 3.51 14.82
#